data_AF-A0A952AH43-F1
#
_entry.id   AF-A0A952AH43-F1
#
_cell.length_a   1.000
_cell.length_b   1.000
_cell.length_c   1.000
_cell.angle_alpha   90.00
_cell.angle_beta   90.00
_cell.angle_gamma   90.00
#
_symmetry.space_group_name_H-M   'P 1'
#
loop_
_entity.id
_entity.type
_entity.pdbx_description
1 polymer ?
#
loop_
_entity_poly.entity_id
_entity_poly.type
_entity_poly.pdbx_seq_one_letter_code
_entity_poly.pdbx_strand_id
1 'polypeptide(L)' 'LLPKFGGKGMYGKFVHEAVIANKEKESGITIHFVNEKYDDGKIIFQIKCPVDANETIESLAQKIHELEYKYFSKVIEGIL' A
#
# COMPACT_ATOMS: atom_id res chain seq x y z
N LEU A 1 -1.19 4.28 -2.33
CA LEU A 1 -0.97 4.79 -0.95
C LEU A 1 -2.21 5.48 -0.44
N LEU A 2 -2.59 5.21 0.80
CA LEU A 2 -3.72 5.89 1.43
C LEU A 2 -3.41 7.38 1.64
N PRO A 3 -4.38 8.28 1.44
CA PRO A 3 -5.79 8.00 1.13
C PRO A 3 -6.09 7.80 -0.38
N LYS A 4 -5.11 7.99 -1.26
CA LYS A 4 -5.31 8.11 -2.72
C LYS A 4 -5.88 6.85 -3.40
N PHE A 5 -5.53 5.67 -2.89
CA PHE A 5 -5.97 4.38 -3.44
C PHE A 5 -6.61 3.50 -2.34
N GLY A 6 -7.44 4.11 -1.49
CA GLY A 6 -8.25 3.42 -0.51
C GLY A 6 -9.74 3.49 -0.85
N GLY A 7 -10.54 2.75 -0.10
CA GLY A 7 -11.99 2.73 -0.21
C GLY A 7 -12.52 1.49 -0.92
N LYS A 8 -13.85 1.47 -1.10
CA LYS A 8 -14.55 0.31 -1.68
C LYS A 8 -13.98 -0.05 -3.07
N GLY A 9 -13.54 -1.30 -3.22
CA GLY A 9 -12.99 -1.80 -4.49
C GLY A 9 -11.48 -1.65 -4.64
N MET A 10 -10.80 -0.97 -3.70
CA MET A 10 -9.35 -0.78 -3.72
C MET A 10 -8.66 -1.81 -2.81
N TYR A 11 -8.60 -3.07 -3.25
CA TYR A 11 -7.93 -4.15 -2.51
C TYR A 11 -7.15 -5.10 -3.42
N GLY A 12 -6.08 -5.69 -2.88
CA GLY A 12 -5.21 -6.60 -3.61
C GLY A 12 -4.73 -6.01 -4.93
N LYS A 13 -4.83 -6.79 -6.02
CA LYS A 13 -4.38 -6.38 -7.35
C LYS A 13 -5.05 -5.11 -7.90
N PHE A 14 -6.28 -4.80 -7.47
CA PHE A 14 -6.99 -3.62 -7.96
C PHE A 14 -6.29 -2.32 -7.59
N VAL A 15 -5.59 -2.29 -6.45
CA VAL A 15 -4.76 -1.15 -6.03
C VAL A 15 -3.58 -0.97 -6.99
N HIS A 16 -2.89 -2.06 -7.32
CA HIS A 16 -1.73 -2.03 -8.22
C HIS A 16 -2.14 -1.67 -9.65
N GLU A 17 -3.24 -2.24 -10.14
CA GLU A 17 -3.85 -1.89 -11.43
C GLU A 17 -4.17 -0.39 -11.50
N ALA A 18 -4.80 0.18 -10.48
CA ALA A 18 -5.14 1.60 -10.43
C ALA A 18 -3.90 2.51 -10.38
N VAL A 19 -2.87 2.15 -9.61
CA VAL A 19 -1.60 2.89 -9.54
C VAL A 19 -0.92 2.95 -10.90
N ILE A 20 -0.85 1.82 -11.61
CA ILE A 20 -0.24 1.74 -12.94
C ILE A 20 -1.09 2.48 -13.98
N ALA A 21 -2.41 2.29 -13.97
CA ALA A 21 -3.33 2.97 -14.88
C ALA A 21 -3.26 4.50 -14.72
N ASN A 22 -3.08 4.99 -13.50
CA ASN A 22 -2.91 6.42 -13.20
C ASN A 22 -1.49 6.95 -13.46
N LYS A 23 -0.55 6.10 -13.93
CA LYS A 23 0.86 6.45 -14.18
C LYS A 23 1.53 7.10 -12.97
N GLU A 24 1.19 6.62 -11.78
CA GLU A 24 1.85 7.07 -10.57
C GLU A 24 3.33 6.74 -10.61
N LYS A 25 4.17 7.64 -10.09
CA LYS A 25 5.61 7.40 -9.95
C LYS A 25 5.96 6.72 -8.63
N GLU A 26 5.02 6.67 -7.70
CA GLU A 26 5.20 6.14 -6.36
C GLU A 26 4.00 5.30 -5.93
N SER A 27 4.29 4.20 -5.27
CA SER A 27 3.33 3.39 -4.53
C SER A 27 3.91 3.12 -3.14
N GLY A 28 3.36 2.16 -2.41
CA GLY A 28 3.89 1.75 -1.12
C GLY A 28 2.82 1.17 -0.20
N ILE A 29 3.24 0.86 1.02
CA ILE A 29 2.36 0.26 2.03
C ILE A 29 1.89 1.32 3.03
N THR A 30 0.71 1.12 3.57
CA THR A 30 0.19 1.90 4.70
C THR A 30 -0.33 0.93 5.75
N ILE A 31 0.14 1.08 6.99
CA ILE A 31 -0.35 0.36 8.15
C ILE A 31 -1.17 1.36 8.95
N HIS A 32 -2.42 1.02 9.24
CA HIS A 32 -3.35 1.89 9.96
C HIS A 32 -4.25 1.05 10.87
N PHE A 33 -4.86 1.70 11.87
CA PHE A 33 -5.88 1.04 12.68
C PHE A 33 -7.14 0.78 11.86
N VAL A 34 -7.91 -0.25 12.20
CA VAL A 34 -9.20 -0.51 11.54
C VAL A 34 -10.30 0.31 12.22
N ASN A 35 -11.24 0.85 11.43
CA ASN A 35 -12.49 1.44 11.90
C ASN A 35 -13.64 1.04 10.95
N GLU A 36 -14.83 1.61 11.14
CA GLU A 36 -16.03 1.27 10.33
C GLU A 36 -15.97 1.78 8.88
N LYS A 37 -14.99 2.63 8.55
CA LYS A 37 -14.82 3.23 7.23
C LYS A 37 -13.62 2.58 6.53
N TYR A 38 -13.81 2.22 5.26
CA TYR A 38 -12.73 1.62 4.47
C TYR A 38 -11.51 2.54 4.42
N ASP A 39 -10.37 1.99 4.86
CA ASP A 39 -9.05 2.62 4.77
C ASP A 39 -8.93 4.03 5.37
N ASP A 40 -9.78 4.35 6.35
CA ASP A 40 -9.87 5.70 6.99
C ASP A 40 -9.38 5.71 8.45
N GLY A 41 -8.81 4.61 8.92
CA GLY A 41 -8.27 4.58 10.27
C GLY A 41 -6.99 5.37 10.41
N LYS A 42 -6.63 5.69 11.65
CA LYS A 42 -5.40 6.45 11.95
C LYS A 42 -4.18 5.69 11.41
N ILE A 43 -3.41 6.37 10.56
CA ILE A 43 -2.16 5.86 10.00
C ILE A 43 -1.14 5.70 11.13
N ILE A 44 -0.55 4.51 11.19
CA ILE A 44 0.50 4.13 12.12
C ILE A 44 1.86 4.28 11.42
N PHE A 45 1.95 3.77 10.20
CA PHE A 45 3.17 3.76 9.41
C PHE A 45 2.86 3.83 7.93
N GLN A 46 3.70 4.50 7.17
CA GLN A 46 3.59 4.57 5.72
C GLN A 46 4.98 4.67 5.12
N ILE A 47 5.25 3.89 4.08
CA ILE A 47 6.49 3.98 3.33
C ILE A 47 6.20 3.87 1.84
N LYS A 48 6.97 4.63 1.05
CA LYS A 48 6.85 4.69 -0.39
C LYS A 48 7.91 3.84 -1.09
N CYS A 49 7.58 3.38 -2.29
CA CYS A 49 8.52 2.83 -3.24
C CYS A 49 8.28 3.41 -4.64
N PRO A 50 9.34 3.53 -5.47
CA PRO A 50 9.19 3.98 -6.84
C PRO A 50 8.42 2.94 -7.68
N VAL A 51 7.63 3.44 -8.62
CA VAL A 51 6.97 2.66 -9.68
C VAL A 51 7.72 2.93 -10.97
N ASP A 52 8.27 1.88 -11.57
CA ASP A 52 9.05 1.98 -12.79
C ASP A 52 8.14 2.23 -14.00
N ALA A 53 8.65 2.86 -15.07
CA ALA A 53 7.84 3.20 -16.24
C ALA A 53 7.25 1.99 -16.98
N ASN A 54 7.92 0.83 -16.85
CA ASN A 54 7.50 -0.45 -17.43
C ASN A 54 7.06 -1.44 -16.34
N GLU A 55 6.70 -0.96 -15.15
CA GLU A 55 6.25 -1.79 -14.03
C GLU A 55 4.99 -2.59 -14.43
N THR A 56 4.97 -3.88 -14.11
CA THR A 56 3.77 -4.73 -14.25
C THR A 56 3.02 -4.81 -12.93
N ILE A 57 1.77 -5.28 -12.99
CA ILE A 57 0.94 -5.45 -11.78
C ILE A 57 1.63 -6.42 -10.82
N GLU A 58 2.21 -7.50 -11.35
CA GLU A 58 2.89 -8.56 -10.60
C GLU A 58 4.20 -8.05 -9.98
N SER A 59 5.01 -7.29 -10.73
CA SER A 59 6.27 -6.75 -10.20
C SER A 59 6.02 -5.71 -9.11
N LEU A 60 5.00 -4.86 -9.29
CA LEU A 60 4.57 -3.93 -8.25
C LEU A 60 4.04 -4.66 -7.02
N ALA A 61 3.20 -5.69 -7.20
CA ALA A 61 2.68 -6.49 -6.10
C ALA A 61 3.81 -7.15 -5.29
N GLN A 62 4.82 -7.72 -5.96
CA GLN A 62 5.99 -8.29 -5.30
C GLN A 62 6.76 -7.24 -4.50
N LYS A 63 7.03 -6.07 -5.09
CA LYS A 63 7.72 -4.95 -4.42
C LYS A 63 6.96 -4.50 -3.16
N ILE A 64 5.62 -4.47 -3.24
CA ILE A 64 4.75 -4.16 -2.10
C ILE A 64 4.84 -5.25 -1.02
N HIS A 65 4.74 -6.53 -1.38
CA HIS A 65 4.85 -7.62 -0.40
C HIS A 65 6.22 -7.66 0.30
N GLU A 66 7.31 -7.37 -0.40
CA GLU A 66 8.64 -7.26 0.21
C GLU A 66 8.69 -6.15 1.27
N LEU A 67 8.01 -5.03 1.06
CA LEU A 67 7.86 -3.98 2.07
C LEU A 67 7.01 -4.46 3.25
N GLU A 68 5.89 -5.14 2.98
CA GLU A 68 5.02 -5.67 4.04
C GLU A 68 5.80 -6.63 4.95
N TYR A 69 6.53 -7.59 4.39
CA TYR A 69 7.35 -8.53 5.16
C TYR A 69 8.45 -7.83 5.96
N LYS A 70 9.03 -6.76 5.41
CA LYS A 70 10.12 -6.02 6.06
C LYS A 70 9.65 -5.17 7.24
N TYR A 71 8.48 -4.57 7.15
CA TYR A 71 8.04 -3.53 8.08
C TYR A 71 6.88 -3.94 8.97
N PHE A 72 5.96 -4.80 8.53
CA PHE A 72 4.72 -5.05 9.25
C PHE A 72 4.95 -5.55 10.68
N SER A 73 5.71 -6.63 10.85
CA SER A 73 6.00 -7.20 12.18
C SER A 73 6.67 -6.20 13.13
N LYS A 74 7.68 -5.46 12.63
CA LYS A 74 8.42 -4.46 13.41
C LYS A 74 7.56 -3.29 13.85
N VAL A 75 6.68 -2.82 12.95
CA VAL A 75 5.76 -1.73 13.26
C VAL A 75 4.76 -2.17 14.32
N ILE A 76 4.22 -3.39 14.22
CA ILE A 76 3.29 -3.93 15.24
C ILE A 76 3.99 -4.12 16.59
N GLU A 77 5.22 -4.64 16.60
CA GLU A 77 6.01 -4.81 17.84
C GLU A 77 6.21 -3.48 18.59
N GLY A 78 6.37 -2.36 17.87
CA GLY A 78 6.50 -1.03 18.49
C GLY A 78 5.21 -0.42 19.04
N ILE A 79 4.05 -1.08 18.86
CA ILE A 79 2.73 -0.63 19.33
C ILE A 79 2.26 -1.41 20.56
N LEU A 80 2.74 -2.65 20.70
CA LEU A 80 2.46 -3.53 21.85
C LEU A 80 3.21 -3.06 23.10
#